data_AF-A0A2D3C356-F1
#
_entry.id   AF-A0A2D3C356-F1
#
_cell.length_a   1.000
_cell.length_b   1.000
_cell.length_c   1.000
_cell.angle_alpha   90.00
_cell.angle_beta   90.00
_cell.angle_gamma   90.00
#
_symmetry.space_group_name_H-M   'P 1'
#
loop_
_entity.id
_entity.type
_entity.pdbx_description
1 polymer ?
#
loop_
_entity_poly.entity_id
_entity_poly.type
_entity_poly.pdbx_seq_one_letter_code
_entity_poly.pdbx_strand_id
1 'polypeptide(L)'
;MLTQIDHAKNGELTAEMQQVAVQENMDPDTVLSHIARGSLVIMTRQDNPPVAIGEGATTKINVNLGSSAASIDTSSEIEKARIAEKYGADTITDLSMGGDIQQIRKAIIENTTLPLTTVPVYQAVVECGLKKVTSSDILSYLRSQIAEGISSVVLHCVEKQMLEEVKGSGRLMGMVSKGGSFTSVFMLGSDCENPFLENFDEVMEILRDKDVVLSLGNTMRSGCIHDRPDKAQLMEMENNAALAKRANEQGIQVIIEGMGGHVAAASIPEYVGTYRSKSCHPLFVAGPLPTDIALGYDHVAGAIGASMASGAGADYLCYITPSEHLSLPTPDQVREGLVAFKIAAHVGDSIKYGMAEKDRLLAKRRASFDWEGQMELAFDQDRPRDFCPMEGPCSMCGEYCAIQIMGEYLAEGE
;
A
#
# COMPACT_ATOMS: atom_id res chain seq x y z
N MET A 1 14.69 2.71 23.13
CA MET A 1 13.52 1.83 23.20
C MET A 1 13.83 0.58 22.39
N LEU A 2 13.33 -0.59 22.78
CA LEU A 2 13.44 -1.79 21.95
C LEU A 2 12.35 -1.74 20.87
N THR A 3 12.68 -2.14 19.64
CA THR A 3 11.71 -2.26 18.53
C THR A 3 11.06 -3.63 18.51
N GLN A 4 10.02 -3.81 17.70
CA GLN A 4 9.42 -5.13 17.44
C GLN A 4 10.47 -6.14 16.94
N ILE A 5 11.46 -5.72 16.15
CA ILE A 5 12.56 -6.61 15.72
C ILE A 5 13.45 -6.99 16.89
N ASP A 6 13.79 -6.06 17.78
CA ASP A 6 14.63 -6.39 18.95
C ASP A 6 13.93 -7.41 19.86
N HIS A 7 12.65 -7.17 20.16
CA HIS A 7 11.84 -8.11 20.93
C HIS A 7 11.76 -9.48 20.25
N ALA A 8 11.51 -9.51 18.94
CA ALA A 8 11.46 -10.76 18.17
C ALA A 8 12.79 -11.53 18.21
N LYS A 9 13.92 -10.83 18.05
CA LYS A 9 15.27 -11.43 18.12
C LYS A 9 15.61 -11.94 19.52
N ASN A 10 15.03 -11.36 20.56
CA ASN A 10 15.14 -11.83 21.94
C ASN A 10 14.17 -12.98 22.27
N GLY A 11 13.26 -13.34 21.37
CA GLY A 11 12.22 -14.33 21.62
C GLY A 11 11.10 -13.81 22.54
N GLU A 12 10.92 -12.49 22.60
CA GLU A 12 9.93 -11.83 23.45
C GLU A 12 8.67 -11.47 22.65
N LEU A 13 7.54 -12.08 23.00
CA LEU A 13 6.23 -11.74 22.43
C LEU A 13 5.70 -10.43 23.00
N THR A 14 5.59 -9.41 22.15
CA THR A 14 4.94 -8.15 22.48
C THR A 14 3.42 -8.28 22.44
N ALA A 15 2.70 -7.29 22.99
CA ALA A 15 1.24 -7.26 22.92
C ALA A 15 0.76 -7.13 21.46
N GLU A 16 1.49 -6.38 20.63
CA GLU A 16 1.16 -6.19 19.23
C GLU A 16 1.34 -7.50 18.43
N MET A 17 2.41 -8.25 18.69
CA MET A 17 2.62 -9.57 18.08
C MET A 17 1.52 -10.57 18.46
N GLN A 18 1.05 -10.54 19.71
CA GLN A 18 -0.07 -11.39 20.15
C GLN A 18 -1.37 -11.02 19.43
N GLN A 19 -1.64 -9.72 19.25
CA GLN A 19 -2.82 -9.27 18.50
C GLN A 19 -2.74 -9.71 17.04
N VAL A 20 -1.59 -9.57 16.39
CA VAL A 20 -1.35 -10.01 15.01
C VAL A 20 -1.54 -11.53 14.87
N ALA A 21 -1.02 -12.33 15.80
CA ALA A 21 -1.19 -13.78 15.80
C ALA A 21 -2.67 -14.18 15.77
N VAL A 22 -3.52 -13.47 16.53
CA VAL A 22 -4.97 -13.71 16.55
C VAL A 22 -5.64 -13.20 15.26
N GLN A 23 -5.31 -11.99 14.81
CA GLN A 23 -5.92 -11.36 13.63
C GLN A 23 -5.67 -12.15 12.34
N GLU A 24 -4.44 -12.61 12.14
CA GLU A 24 -4.02 -13.36 10.94
C GLU A 24 -4.13 -14.89 11.12
N ASN A 25 -4.62 -15.36 12.28
CA ASN A 25 -4.66 -16.79 12.62
C ASN A 25 -3.29 -17.47 12.42
N MET A 26 -2.24 -16.83 12.94
CA MET A 26 -0.85 -17.25 12.84
C MET A 26 -0.33 -17.70 14.21
N ASP A 27 0.49 -18.74 14.23
CA ASP A 27 1.14 -19.19 15.47
C ASP A 27 2.11 -18.10 16.01
N PRO A 28 2.11 -17.82 17.33
CA PRO A 28 2.97 -16.78 17.91
C PRO A 28 4.47 -16.95 17.64
N ASP A 29 4.99 -18.18 17.63
CA ASP A 29 6.41 -18.43 17.31
C ASP A 29 6.70 -18.17 15.83
N THR A 30 5.71 -18.39 14.97
CA THR A 30 5.77 -18.04 13.54
C THR A 30 5.81 -16.52 13.35
N VAL A 31 4.98 -15.76 14.08
CA VAL A 31 5.02 -14.29 14.08
C VAL A 31 6.39 -13.77 14.50
N LEU A 32 6.94 -14.28 15.62
CA LEU A 32 8.28 -13.93 16.11
C LEU A 32 9.34 -14.19 15.05
N SER A 33 9.33 -15.38 14.45
CA SER A 33 10.30 -15.80 13.43
C SER A 33 10.25 -14.88 12.20
N HIS A 34 9.05 -14.55 11.71
CA HIS A 34 8.89 -13.68 10.55
C HIS A 34 9.34 -12.25 10.82
N ILE A 35 9.05 -11.69 11.99
CA ILE A 35 9.50 -10.34 12.37
C ILE A 35 11.00 -10.29 12.56
N ALA A 36 11.58 -11.27 13.27
CA ALA A 36 13.01 -11.32 13.54
C ALA A 36 13.87 -11.36 12.26
N ARG A 37 13.37 -12.04 11.21
CA ARG A 37 14.03 -12.13 9.89
C ARG A 37 13.60 -11.04 8.89
N GLY A 38 12.65 -10.19 9.26
CA GLY A 38 12.17 -9.07 8.45
C GLY A 38 11.14 -9.42 7.37
N SER A 39 10.57 -10.63 7.35
CA SER A 39 9.55 -11.01 6.35
C SER A 39 8.12 -10.61 6.73
N LEU A 40 7.92 -10.14 7.95
CA LEU A 40 6.67 -9.59 8.45
C LEU A 40 7.00 -8.31 9.22
N VAL A 41 6.25 -7.24 8.97
CA VAL A 41 6.31 -6.01 9.76
C VAL A 41 4.99 -5.80 10.49
N ILE A 42 5.06 -5.16 11.64
CA ILE A 42 3.93 -4.69 12.41
C ILE A 42 3.96 -3.16 12.42
N MET A 43 3.02 -2.55 11.71
CA MET A 43 2.83 -1.10 11.73
C MET A 43 1.86 -0.74 12.85
N THR A 44 2.31 0.14 13.75
CA THR A 44 1.55 0.53 14.95
C THR A 44 1.15 1.99 14.93
N ARG A 45 0.05 2.32 15.60
CA ARG A 45 -0.36 3.71 15.83
C ARG A 45 -1.05 3.88 17.17
N GLN A 46 -0.35 4.49 18.12
CA GLN A 46 -0.85 4.69 19.48
C GLN A 46 -1.39 3.35 20.04
N ASP A 47 -2.55 3.36 20.70
CA ASP A 47 -3.20 2.17 21.26
C ASP A 47 -4.17 1.47 20.27
N ASN A 48 -4.13 1.82 18.97
CA ASN A 48 -4.99 1.21 17.96
C ASN A 48 -4.47 -0.18 17.56
N PRO A 49 -5.34 -1.05 17.01
CA PRO A 49 -4.92 -2.38 16.54
C PRO A 49 -3.74 -2.29 15.55
N PRO A 50 -2.71 -3.15 15.72
CA PRO A 50 -1.57 -3.18 14.81
C PRO A 50 -1.96 -3.74 13.44
N VAL A 51 -1.20 -3.37 12.41
CA VAL A 51 -1.36 -3.88 11.06
C VAL A 51 -0.15 -4.72 10.68
N ALA A 52 -0.37 -6.01 10.41
CA ALA A 52 0.66 -6.94 9.98
C ALA A 52 0.80 -6.93 8.45
N ILE A 53 1.99 -6.70 7.92
CA ILE A 53 2.24 -6.68 6.47
C ILE A 53 3.39 -7.64 6.17
N GLY A 54 3.15 -8.66 5.35
CA GLY A 54 4.19 -9.61 4.96
C GLY A 54 3.74 -11.06 4.92
N GLU A 55 4.72 -11.94 5.03
CA GLU A 55 4.53 -13.39 4.87
C GLU A 55 3.57 -13.96 5.92
N GLY A 56 2.60 -14.73 5.44
CA GLY A 56 1.56 -15.38 6.25
C GLY A 56 0.38 -14.47 6.60
N ALA A 57 0.49 -13.15 6.45
CA ALA A 57 -0.63 -12.23 6.60
C ALA A 57 -1.43 -12.09 5.29
N THR A 58 -2.71 -11.76 5.43
CA THR A 58 -3.56 -11.35 4.31
C THR A 58 -3.03 -10.08 3.64
N THR A 59 -3.25 -9.94 2.33
CA THR A 59 -2.75 -8.79 1.56
C THR A 59 -3.39 -7.50 2.04
N LYS A 60 -2.57 -6.50 2.38
CA LYS A 60 -3.02 -5.20 2.91
C LYS A 60 -3.24 -4.18 1.80
N ILE A 61 -4.11 -3.20 2.06
CA ILE A 61 -4.45 -2.11 1.14
C ILE A 61 -4.10 -0.75 1.76
N ASN A 62 -3.31 0.03 1.03
CA ASN A 62 -3.03 1.43 1.31
C ASN A 62 -3.89 2.36 0.47
N VAL A 63 -4.40 3.41 1.12
CA VAL A 63 -5.08 4.54 0.47
C VAL A 63 -4.16 5.76 0.49
N ASN A 64 -3.89 6.33 -0.68
CA ASN A 64 -3.21 7.62 -0.80
C ASN A 64 -4.20 8.77 -0.72
N LEU A 65 -3.92 9.71 0.16
CA LEU A 65 -4.60 10.99 0.30
C LEU A 65 -3.62 12.14 0.03
N GLY A 66 -4.12 13.36 -0.05
CA GLY A 66 -3.28 14.54 -0.04
C GLY A 66 -3.80 15.72 -0.85
N SER A 67 -3.41 16.91 -0.39
CA SER A 67 -3.63 18.16 -1.10
C SER A 67 -2.60 18.42 -2.19
N SER A 68 -2.90 19.34 -3.10
CA SER A 68 -1.92 19.88 -4.06
C SER A 68 -2.06 21.39 -4.19
N ALA A 69 -1.09 22.04 -4.84
CA ALA A 69 -1.20 23.47 -5.15
C ALA A 69 -2.46 23.83 -5.96
N ALA A 70 -3.09 22.87 -6.65
CA ALA A 70 -4.30 23.08 -7.43
C ALA A 70 -5.61 22.88 -6.62
N SER A 71 -5.56 22.15 -5.50
CA SER A 71 -6.73 21.92 -4.66
C SER A 71 -6.30 21.69 -3.21
N ILE A 72 -6.72 22.60 -2.34
CA ILE A 72 -6.43 22.59 -0.90
C ILE A 72 -7.78 22.60 -0.19
N ASP A 73 -8.27 21.42 0.18
CA ASP A 73 -9.52 21.26 0.92
C ASP A 73 -9.32 20.23 2.04
N THR A 74 -8.99 20.72 3.23
CA THR A 74 -8.80 19.89 4.42
C THR A 74 -10.06 19.10 4.77
N SER A 75 -11.26 19.64 4.51
CA SER A 75 -12.51 18.93 4.82
C SER A 75 -12.69 17.70 3.92
N SER A 76 -12.33 17.82 2.64
CA SER A 76 -12.30 16.71 1.70
C SER A 76 -11.27 15.65 2.12
N GLU A 77 -10.06 16.04 2.55
CA GLU A 77 -9.05 15.08 3.03
C GLU A 77 -9.48 14.32 4.29
N ILE A 78 -10.14 15.00 5.24
CA ILE A 78 -10.75 14.36 6.42
C ILE A 78 -11.80 13.34 5.99
N GLU A 79 -12.68 13.70 5.05
CA GLU A 79 -13.74 12.80 4.59
C GLU A 79 -13.16 11.57 3.89
N LYS A 80 -12.13 11.74 3.07
CA LYS A 80 -11.44 10.61 2.44
C LYS A 80 -10.80 9.67 3.46
N ALA A 81 -10.22 10.20 4.54
CA ALA A 81 -9.64 9.40 5.62
C ALA A 81 -10.72 8.57 6.34
N ARG A 82 -11.88 9.18 6.63
CA ARG A 82 -13.04 8.49 7.23
C ARG A 82 -13.59 7.40 6.31
N ILE A 83 -13.68 7.68 5.01
CA ILE A 83 -14.06 6.70 4.00
C ILE A 83 -13.06 5.54 3.97
N ALA A 84 -11.76 5.83 3.95
CA ALA A 84 -10.72 4.81 3.93
C ALA A 84 -10.89 3.83 5.11
N GLU A 85 -11.06 4.36 6.33
CA GLU A 85 -11.30 3.54 7.51
C GLU A 85 -12.63 2.80 7.48
N LYS A 86 -13.74 3.48 7.13
CA LYS A 86 -15.08 2.87 7.08
C LYS A 86 -15.14 1.67 6.14
N TYR A 87 -14.55 1.76 4.95
CA TYR A 87 -14.56 0.67 3.97
C TYR A 87 -13.35 -0.27 4.11
N GLY A 88 -12.55 -0.07 5.17
CA GLY A 88 -11.52 -0.99 5.63
C GLY A 88 -10.29 -1.04 4.76
N ALA A 89 -9.70 0.13 4.48
CA ALA A 89 -8.28 0.24 4.20
C ALA A 89 -7.46 -0.16 5.44
N ASP A 90 -6.26 -0.67 5.23
CA ASP A 90 -5.36 -1.07 6.32
C ASP A 90 -4.47 0.10 6.75
N THR A 91 -4.15 1.00 5.83
CA THR A 91 -3.24 2.12 6.05
C THR A 91 -3.58 3.31 5.17
N ILE A 92 -3.08 4.49 5.56
CA ILE A 92 -3.17 5.72 4.78
C ILE A 92 -1.77 6.25 4.51
N THR A 93 -1.51 6.71 3.28
CA THR A 93 -0.34 7.54 2.99
C THR A 93 -0.79 8.97 2.73
N ASP A 94 -0.28 9.91 3.53
CA ASP A 94 -0.46 11.36 3.30
C ASP A 94 0.60 11.88 2.33
N LEU A 95 0.15 12.23 1.12
CA LEU A 95 0.96 12.79 0.05
C LEU A 95 0.72 14.29 -0.16
N SER A 96 0.22 15.00 0.87
CA SER A 96 -0.09 16.43 0.80
C SER A 96 1.12 17.25 0.37
N MET A 97 0.89 18.14 -0.61
CA MET A 97 1.90 19.05 -1.15
C MET A 97 1.37 20.49 -1.36
N GLY A 98 0.20 20.80 -0.82
CA GLY A 98 -0.42 22.12 -0.97
C GLY A 98 -1.03 22.62 0.34
N GLY A 99 -0.99 23.93 0.55
CA GLY A 99 -1.50 24.55 1.77
C GLY A 99 -0.59 24.29 2.97
N ASP A 100 -1.17 24.32 4.16
CA ASP A 100 -0.48 24.00 5.41
C ASP A 100 -0.46 22.47 5.60
N ILE A 101 0.61 21.84 5.12
CA ILE A 101 0.77 20.37 5.11
C ILE A 101 0.71 19.81 6.53
N GLN A 102 1.34 20.48 7.50
CA GLN A 102 1.33 20.03 8.89
C GLN A 102 -0.08 20.05 9.48
N GLN A 103 -0.85 21.11 9.24
CA GLN A 103 -2.22 21.21 9.75
C GLN A 103 -3.17 20.24 9.05
N ILE A 104 -3.01 20.02 7.75
CA ILE A 104 -3.80 19.02 7.01
C ILE A 104 -3.52 17.62 7.57
N ARG A 105 -2.24 17.25 7.71
CA ARG A 105 -1.84 15.96 8.27
C ARG A 105 -2.36 15.78 9.69
N LYS A 106 -2.23 16.80 10.54
CA LYS A 106 -2.79 16.78 11.90
C LYS A 106 -4.30 16.51 11.88
N ALA A 107 -5.04 17.18 10.98
CA ALA A 107 -6.47 16.97 10.85
C ALA A 107 -6.82 15.54 10.38
N ILE A 108 -6.04 14.95 9.49
CA ILE A 108 -6.18 13.54 9.08
C ILE A 108 -5.94 12.62 10.28
N ILE A 109 -4.83 12.82 11.00
CA ILE A 109 -4.48 12.04 12.21
C ILE A 109 -5.61 12.09 13.24
N GLU A 110 -6.21 13.24 13.49
CA GLU A 110 -7.31 13.38 14.45
C GLU A 110 -8.62 12.69 14.02
N ASN A 111 -8.72 12.24 12.76
CA ASN A 111 -9.94 11.69 12.16
C ASN A 111 -9.79 10.26 11.63
N THR A 112 -8.72 9.56 12.00
CA THR A 112 -8.59 8.13 11.70
C THR A 112 -7.84 7.36 12.79
N THR A 113 -8.10 6.05 12.89
CA THR A 113 -7.30 5.12 13.71
C THR A 113 -6.16 4.45 12.92
N LEU A 114 -6.23 4.47 11.58
CA LEU A 114 -5.30 3.74 10.71
C LEU A 114 -3.87 4.28 10.82
N PRO A 115 -2.84 3.42 10.72
CA PRO A 115 -1.45 3.85 10.58
C PRO A 115 -1.23 4.77 9.38
N LEU A 116 -0.39 5.79 9.57
CA LEU A 116 -0.07 6.78 8.53
C LEU A 116 1.35 6.62 8.03
N THR A 117 1.51 6.77 6.71
CA THR A 117 2.78 6.87 6.02
C THR A 117 2.96 8.26 5.43
N THR A 118 4.19 8.78 5.38
CA THR A 118 4.52 10.03 4.66
C THR A 118 5.72 9.87 3.75
N VAL A 119 5.93 10.85 2.87
CA VAL A 119 7.16 10.97 2.06
C VAL A 119 7.87 12.27 2.45
N PRO A 120 8.85 12.25 3.38
CA PRO A 120 9.40 13.47 4.00
C PRO A 120 9.91 14.52 3.00
N VAL A 121 10.48 14.07 1.87
CA VAL A 121 11.00 14.97 0.83
C VAL A 121 9.92 15.86 0.21
N TYR A 122 8.63 15.48 0.26
CA TYR A 122 7.55 16.27 -0.34
C TYR A 122 7.38 17.59 0.40
N GLN A 123 7.24 17.52 1.72
CA GLN A 123 7.08 18.72 2.55
C GLN A 123 8.33 19.59 2.51
N ALA A 124 9.52 18.98 2.59
CA ALA A 124 10.79 19.71 2.49
C ALA A 124 10.90 20.51 1.19
N VAL A 125 10.51 19.90 0.06
CA VAL A 125 10.54 20.58 -1.24
C VAL A 125 9.47 21.67 -1.35
N VAL A 126 8.26 21.45 -0.84
CA VAL A 126 7.18 22.44 -0.90
C VAL A 126 7.49 23.68 -0.07
N GLU A 127 8.03 23.49 1.14
CA GLU A 127 8.25 24.59 2.08
C GLU A 127 9.59 25.31 1.88
N CYS A 128 10.67 24.60 1.54
CA CYS A 128 11.98 25.22 1.30
C CYS A 128 12.17 25.63 -0.18
N GLY A 129 11.50 24.94 -1.10
CA GLY A 129 11.68 25.07 -2.54
C GLY A 129 12.77 24.13 -3.08
N LEU A 130 12.47 23.47 -4.21
CA LEU A 130 13.31 22.43 -4.82
C LEU A 130 14.79 22.81 -5.06
N LYS A 131 15.08 24.08 -5.31
CA LYS A 131 16.47 24.56 -5.57
C LYS A 131 17.22 25.02 -4.31
N LYS A 132 16.54 25.14 -3.18
CA LYS A 132 17.09 25.71 -1.94
C LYS A 132 17.12 24.72 -0.79
N VAL A 133 16.29 23.68 -0.85
CA VAL A 133 16.25 22.60 0.14
C VAL A 133 17.66 22.01 0.33
N THR A 134 18.03 21.75 1.57
CA THR A 134 19.30 21.12 1.95
C THR A 134 19.07 19.73 2.55
N SER A 135 20.12 18.91 2.65
CA SER A 135 20.05 17.61 3.35
C SER A 135 19.56 17.79 4.80
N SER A 136 19.98 18.86 5.47
CA SER A 136 19.54 19.17 6.84
C SER A 136 18.05 19.48 6.91
N ASP A 137 17.49 20.17 5.93
CA ASP A 137 16.04 20.45 5.89
C ASP A 137 15.26 19.14 5.75
N ILE A 138 15.67 18.28 4.81
CA ILE A 138 15.02 16.97 4.56
C ILE A 138 15.01 16.12 5.84
N LEU A 139 16.15 16.02 6.54
CA LEU A 139 16.25 15.27 7.79
C LEU A 139 15.46 15.93 8.93
N SER A 140 15.37 17.27 8.97
CA SER A 140 14.54 17.99 9.93
C SER A 140 13.06 17.68 9.75
N TYR A 141 12.55 17.64 8.51
CA TYR A 141 11.15 17.26 8.24
C TYR A 141 10.88 15.79 8.55
N LEU A 142 11.83 14.88 8.29
CA LEU A 142 11.74 13.49 8.73
C LEU A 142 11.54 13.40 10.25
N ARG A 143 12.38 14.11 11.03
CA ARG A 143 12.26 14.16 12.50
C ARG A 143 10.93 14.75 12.96
N SER A 144 10.48 15.85 12.34
CA SER A 144 9.19 16.48 12.65
C SER A 144 8.01 15.54 12.43
N GLN A 145 7.98 14.85 11.28
CA GLN A 145 6.89 13.95 10.93
C GLN A 145 6.81 12.74 11.89
N ILE A 146 7.97 12.25 12.34
CA ILE A 146 7.99 11.17 13.34
C ILE A 146 7.51 11.67 14.71
N ALA A 147 7.88 12.90 15.09
CA ALA A 147 7.34 13.52 16.30
C ALA A 147 5.82 13.77 16.22
N GLU A 148 5.26 13.94 15.01
CA GLU A 148 3.82 14.04 14.75
C GLU A 148 3.09 12.69 14.88
N GLY A 149 3.80 11.57 15.03
CA GLY A 149 3.21 10.24 15.24
C GLY A 149 2.96 9.45 13.96
N ILE A 150 3.76 9.68 12.91
CA ILE A 150 3.74 8.87 11.69
C ILE A 150 4.27 7.45 11.96
N SER A 151 3.61 6.45 11.38
CA SER A 151 3.90 5.03 11.58
C SER A 151 4.92 4.48 10.60
N SER A 152 5.08 5.11 9.43
CA SER A 152 5.96 4.67 8.36
C SER A 152 6.43 5.84 7.49
N VAL A 153 7.61 5.73 6.88
CA VAL A 153 8.11 6.75 5.93
C VAL A 153 8.61 6.12 4.65
N VAL A 154 8.34 6.75 3.51
CA VAL A 154 8.90 6.35 2.22
C VAL A 154 10.18 7.14 1.93
N LEU A 155 11.31 6.45 1.88
CA LEU A 155 12.61 7.04 1.54
C LEU A 155 13.08 6.52 0.18
N HIS A 156 13.42 7.44 -0.72
CA HIS A 156 13.88 7.11 -2.07
C HIS A 156 15.41 7.15 -2.09
N CYS A 157 16.03 5.99 -1.88
CA CYS A 157 17.48 5.81 -1.78
C CYS A 157 18.16 5.60 -3.14
N VAL A 158 17.83 6.43 -4.13
CA VAL A 158 18.45 6.40 -5.46
C VAL A 158 19.93 6.77 -5.39
N GLU A 159 20.79 6.02 -6.09
CA GLU A 159 22.23 6.30 -6.20
C GLU A 159 22.56 7.08 -7.48
N LYS A 160 23.65 7.88 -7.47
CA LYS A 160 24.13 8.59 -8.67
C LYS A 160 24.27 7.68 -9.89
N GLN A 161 24.78 6.45 -9.71
CA GLN A 161 24.97 5.52 -10.81
C GLN A 161 23.64 5.14 -11.49
N MET A 162 22.54 5.00 -10.73
CA MET A 162 21.23 4.71 -11.30
C MET A 162 20.74 5.87 -12.18
N LEU A 163 21.04 7.11 -11.80
CA LEU A 163 20.70 8.29 -12.60
C LEU A 163 21.43 8.30 -13.95
N GLU A 164 22.69 7.85 -13.98
CA GLU A 164 23.44 7.70 -15.22
C GLU A 164 22.85 6.62 -16.13
N GLU A 165 22.38 5.49 -15.57
CA GLU A 165 21.75 4.42 -16.37
C GLU A 165 20.38 4.84 -16.94
N VAL A 166 19.63 5.70 -16.24
CA VAL A 166 18.36 6.24 -16.76
C VAL A 166 18.62 7.17 -17.96
N LYS A 167 19.75 7.89 -18.00
CA LYS A 167 20.09 8.76 -19.13
C LYS A 167 20.29 7.92 -20.39
N GLY A 168 19.44 8.14 -21.38
CA GLY A 168 19.49 7.39 -22.64
C GLY A 168 18.95 5.96 -22.55
N SER A 169 18.27 5.59 -21.45
CA SER A 169 17.60 4.29 -21.28
C SER A 169 16.55 3.98 -22.35
N GLY A 170 16.04 5.00 -23.04
CA GLY A 170 14.98 4.85 -24.04
C GLY A 170 13.59 4.65 -23.42
N ARG A 171 13.43 4.82 -22.10
CA ARG A 171 12.12 4.89 -21.44
C ARG A 171 11.23 5.94 -22.12
N LEU A 172 9.98 5.59 -22.38
CA LEU A 172 8.99 6.49 -22.97
C LEU A 172 8.56 7.58 -21.99
N MET A 173 8.35 7.23 -20.71
CA MET A 173 7.91 8.16 -19.68
C MET A 173 9.03 8.58 -18.71
N GLY A 174 10.23 8.03 -18.87
CA GLY A 174 11.39 8.35 -18.04
C GLY A 174 11.19 7.93 -16.58
N MET A 175 11.42 8.86 -15.67
CA MET A 175 11.24 8.66 -14.22
C MET A 175 9.90 9.25 -13.79
N VAL A 176 8.99 8.40 -13.32
CA VAL A 176 7.63 8.80 -12.90
C VAL A 176 7.44 8.87 -11.40
N SER A 177 8.43 8.41 -10.61
CA SER A 177 8.39 8.54 -9.16
C SER A 177 8.59 9.99 -8.77
N LYS A 178 7.58 10.60 -8.15
CA LYS A 178 7.66 11.99 -7.67
C LYS A 178 8.72 12.16 -6.58
N GLY A 179 8.75 11.27 -5.58
CA GLY A 179 9.76 11.32 -4.51
C GLY A 179 11.16 11.03 -5.04
N GLY A 180 11.28 10.01 -5.88
CA GLY A 180 12.52 9.72 -6.58
C GLY A 180 13.01 10.89 -7.43
N SER A 181 12.12 11.59 -8.14
CA SER A 181 12.45 12.77 -8.94
C SER A 181 12.93 13.93 -8.07
N PHE A 182 12.27 14.22 -6.94
CA PHE A 182 12.71 15.28 -6.04
C PHE A 182 14.10 15.00 -5.45
N THR A 183 14.34 13.79 -4.97
CA THR A 183 15.67 13.39 -4.48
C THR A 183 16.71 13.45 -5.59
N SER A 184 16.39 12.96 -6.79
CA SER A 184 17.31 12.97 -7.95
C SER A 184 17.66 14.39 -8.39
N VAL A 185 16.69 15.30 -8.44
CA VAL A 185 16.92 16.71 -8.81
C VAL A 185 17.76 17.41 -7.76
N PHE A 186 17.55 17.12 -6.47
CA PHE A 186 18.41 17.61 -5.40
C PHE A 186 19.87 17.14 -5.60
N MET A 187 20.07 15.84 -5.80
CA MET A 187 21.41 15.26 -6.03
C MET A 187 22.11 15.89 -7.24
N LEU A 188 21.41 16.03 -8.36
CA LEU A 188 21.96 16.61 -9.59
C LEU A 188 22.22 18.13 -9.46
N GLY A 189 21.38 18.85 -8.73
CA GLY A 189 21.51 20.30 -8.53
C GLY A 189 22.62 20.69 -7.56
N SER A 190 22.89 19.82 -6.58
CA SER A 190 23.89 20.03 -5.53
C SER A 190 25.18 19.21 -5.72
N ASP A 191 25.26 18.40 -6.78
CA ASP A 191 26.34 17.43 -7.06
C ASP A 191 26.73 16.56 -5.84
N CYS A 192 25.72 16.12 -5.07
CA CYS A 192 25.89 15.31 -3.86
C CYS A 192 25.32 13.90 -4.06
N GLU A 193 25.73 12.96 -3.21
CA GLU A 193 25.06 11.66 -3.16
C GLU A 193 23.71 11.81 -2.44
N ASN A 194 22.92 10.75 -2.43
CA ASN A 194 21.60 10.75 -1.79
C ASN A 194 21.67 11.14 -0.30
N PRO A 195 20.86 12.13 0.15
CA PRO A 195 20.90 12.61 1.53
C PRO A 195 20.56 11.54 2.58
N PHE A 196 19.72 10.55 2.22
CA PHE A 196 19.39 9.45 3.12
C PHE A 196 20.51 8.40 3.18
N LEU A 197 21.29 8.22 2.10
CA LEU A 197 22.41 7.29 2.08
C LEU A 197 23.63 7.85 2.81
N GLU A 198 23.93 9.14 2.60
CA GLU A 198 25.02 9.83 3.30
C GLU A 198 24.81 9.85 4.82
N ASN A 199 23.55 9.89 5.26
CA ASN A 199 23.17 9.97 6.68
C ASN A 199 22.43 8.70 7.15
N PHE A 200 22.70 7.54 6.56
CA PHE A 200 21.90 6.33 6.76
C PHE A 200 21.76 5.93 8.24
N ASP A 201 22.87 5.91 8.99
CA ASP A 201 22.83 5.51 10.41
C ASP A 201 22.05 6.52 11.27
N GLU A 202 22.15 7.83 10.98
CA GLU A 202 21.33 8.86 11.63
C GLU A 202 19.84 8.67 11.32
N VAL A 203 19.50 8.37 10.07
CA VAL A 203 18.13 8.05 9.65
C VAL A 203 17.63 6.84 10.42
N MET A 204 18.41 5.76 10.53
CA MET A 204 17.98 4.57 11.27
C MET A 204 17.76 4.88 12.75
N GLU A 205 18.63 5.66 13.39
CA GLU A 205 18.43 6.13 14.76
C GLU A 205 17.13 6.92 14.93
N ILE A 206 16.81 7.81 13.99
CA ILE A 206 15.55 8.57 13.96
C ILE A 206 14.35 7.62 13.92
N LEU A 207 14.36 6.62 13.03
CA LEU A 207 13.25 5.66 12.89
C LEU A 207 13.11 4.77 14.13
N ARG A 208 14.25 4.36 14.71
CA ARG A 208 14.30 3.47 15.88
C ARG A 208 13.64 4.06 17.12
N ASP A 209 13.70 5.38 17.31
CA ASP A 209 13.16 6.05 18.51
C ASP A 209 11.67 5.77 18.73
N LYS A 210 10.92 5.61 17.63
CA LYS A 210 9.47 5.39 17.62
C LYS A 210 9.04 4.10 16.92
N ASP A 211 9.99 3.22 16.59
CA ASP A 211 9.76 2.00 15.81
C ASP A 211 8.98 2.24 14.51
N VAL A 212 9.40 3.28 13.78
CA VAL A 212 8.78 3.67 12.51
C VAL A 212 9.24 2.73 11.42
N VAL A 213 8.29 2.23 10.63
CA VAL A 213 8.58 1.34 9.51
C VAL A 213 9.25 2.13 8.38
N LEU A 214 10.36 1.60 7.86
CA LEU A 214 11.02 2.13 6.68
C LEU A 214 10.39 1.52 5.42
N SER A 215 9.77 2.34 4.57
CA SER A 215 9.40 1.95 3.21
C SER A 215 10.48 2.42 2.23
N LEU A 216 11.17 1.49 1.57
CA LEU A 216 12.18 1.81 0.57
C LEU A 216 11.50 2.03 -0.78
N GLY A 217 11.42 3.29 -1.20
CA GLY A 217 10.68 3.73 -2.39
C GLY A 217 11.28 3.23 -3.71
N ASN A 218 10.42 3.15 -4.75
CA ASN A 218 10.79 2.74 -6.11
C ASN A 218 10.91 3.94 -7.07
N THR A 219 12.08 4.56 -7.09
CA THR A 219 12.43 5.66 -8.00
C THR A 219 12.37 5.24 -9.47
N MET A 220 12.84 4.03 -9.78
CA MET A 220 13.04 3.52 -11.13
C MET A 220 11.89 2.67 -11.65
N ARG A 221 10.70 2.79 -11.05
CA ARG A 221 9.50 2.08 -11.53
C ARG A 221 9.09 2.52 -12.94
N SER A 222 8.33 1.65 -13.61
CA SER A 222 7.85 1.83 -14.98
C SER A 222 6.67 2.81 -15.05
N GLY A 223 6.73 3.76 -15.99
CA GLY A 223 5.67 4.76 -16.21
C GLY A 223 4.59 4.35 -17.21
N CYS A 224 4.88 3.39 -18.09
CA CYS A 224 3.94 2.80 -19.03
C CYS A 224 4.27 1.31 -19.23
N ILE A 225 3.36 0.53 -19.81
CA ILE A 225 3.58 -0.92 -19.99
C ILE A 225 4.75 -1.26 -20.93
N HIS A 226 5.22 -0.27 -21.69
CA HIS A 226 6.34 -0.41 -22.62
C HIS A 226 7.70 -0.10 -21.98
N ASP A 227 7.72 0.55 -20.81
CA ASP A 227 8.93 0.78 -20.02
C ASP A 227 9.29 -0.51 -19.26
N ARG A 228 9.88 -1.46 -19.98
CA ARG A 228 10.34 -2.76 -19.43
C ARG A 228 11.43 -2.59 -18.37
N PRO A 229 11.64 -3.60 -17.50
CA PRO A 229 12.75 -3.57 -16.54
C PRO A 229 14.07 -3.30 -17.24
N ASP A 230 14.67 -2.17 -16.89
CA ASP A 230 15.97 -1.78 -17.38
C ASP A 230 17.04 -1.92 -16.28
N LYS A 231 18.28 -1.61 -16.64
CA LYS A 231 19.42 -1.73 -15.73
C LYS A 231 19.27 -0.85 -14.48
N ALA A 232 18.73 0.37 -14.63
CA ALA A 232 18.50 1.26 -13.49
C ALA A 232 17.50 0.66 -12.48
N GLN A 233 16.42 0.05 -12.98
CA GLN A 233 15.45 -0.60 -12.11
C GLN A 233 16.02 -1.85 -11.43
N LEU A 234 16.79 -2.68 -12.14
CA LEU A 234 17.45 -3.85 -11.54
C LEU A 234 18.45 -3.45 -10.45
N MET A 235 19.21 -2.37 -10.67
CA MET A 235 20.10 -1.80 -9.66
C MET A 235 19.32 -1.32 -8.43
N GLU A 236 18.20 -0.64 -8.62
CA GLU A 236 17.35 -0.20 -7.51
C GLU A 236 16.83 -1.39 -6.68
N MET A 237 16.41 -2.48 -7.34
CA MET A 237 15.97 -3.69 -6.62
C MET A 237 17.08 -4.28 -5.74
N GLU A 238 18.31 -4.33 -6.25
CA GLU A 238 19.47 -4.86 -5.52
C GLU A 238 19.88 -3.95 -4.37
N ASN A 239 19.89 -2.64 -4.61
CA ASN A 239 20.17 -1.64 -3.58
C ASN A 239 19.12 -1.68 -2.47
N ASN A 240 17.82 -1.66 -2.80
CA ASN A 240 16.75 -1.72 -1.82
C ASN A 240 16.81 -3.02 -1.00
N ALA A 241 17.14 -4.16 -1.61
CA ALA A 241 17.33 -5.42 -0.88
C ALA A 241 18.51 -5.35 0.11
N ALA A 242 19.65 -4.76 -0.29
CA ALA A 242 20.81 -4.59 0.56
C ALA A 242 20.54 -3.62 1.72
N LEU A 243 19.90 -2.49 1.44
CA LEU A 243 19.50 -1.50 2.44
C LEU A 243 18.47 -2.06 3.42
N ALA A 244 17.49 -2.84 2.95
CA ALA A 244 16.50 -3.48 3.80
C ALA A 244 17.16 -4.42 4.81
N LYS A 245 18.09 -5.26 4.35
CA LYS A 245 18.87 -6.14 5.22
C LYS A 245 19.66 -5.34 6.27
N ARG A 246 20.37 -4.28 5.85
CA ARG A 246 21.15 -3.43 6.74
C ARG A 246 20.28 -2.74 7.81
N ALA A 247 19.13 -2.20 7.40
CA ALA A 247 18.18 -1.57 8.32
C ALA A 247 17.58 -2.58 9.30
N ASN A 248 17.22 -3.78 8.84
CA ASN A 248 16.71 -4.86 9.70
C ASN A 248 17.76 -5.35 10.72
N GLU A 249 19.03 -5.43 10.33
CA GLU A 249 20.15 -5.70 11.25
C GLU A 249 20.26 -4.62 12.34
N GLN A 250 19.95 -3.36 12.01
CA GLN A 250 19.82 -2.24 12.95
C GLN A 250 18.44 -2.15 13.63
N GLY A 251 17.63 -3.22 13.61
CA GLY A 251 16.37 -3.29 14.35
C GLY A 251 15.21 -2.51 13.73
N ILE A 252 15.33 -2.04 12.49
CA ILE A 252 14.28 -1.28 11.79
C ILE A 252 13.43 -2.21 10.94
N GLN A 253 12.11 -2.08 11.05
CA GLN A 253 11.16 -2.80 10.22
C GLN A 253 11.15 -2.21 8.81
N VAL A 254 11.20 -3.06 7.78
CA VAL A 254 11.36 -2.59 6.39
C VAL A 254 10.33 -3.18 5.46
N ILE A 255 9.74 -2.32 4.62
CA ILE A 255 8.95 -2.67 3.45
C ILE A 255 9.74 -2.24 2.21
N ILE A 256 9.73 -3.05 1.15
CA ILE A 256 10.27 -2.65 -0.15
C ILE A 256 9.11 -2.25 -1.05
N GLU A 257 9.11 -1.01 -1.52
CA GLU A 257 8.25 -0.63 -2.63
C GLU A 257 8.86 -1.14 -3.93
N GLY A 258 8.04 -1.85 -4.71
CA GLY A 258 8.48 -2.48 -5.92
C GLY A 258 7.33 -2.58 -6.90
N MET A 259 7.65 -2.80 -8.17
CA MET A 259 6.64 -3.15 -9.17
C MET A 259 5.44 -2.18 -9.28
N GLY A 260 5.64 -0.90 -8.95
CA GLY A 260 4.59 0.11 -9.03
C GLY A 260 4.45 0.71 -10.43
N GLY A 261 3.31 1.36 -10.68
CA GLY A 261 3.07 2.06 -11.94
C GLY A 261 2.48 1.11 -12.98
N HIS A 262 3.16 0.92 -14.10
CA HIS A 262 2.59 0.25 -15.27
C HIS A 262 3.44 -0.95 -15.69
N VAL A 263 2.82 -2.12 -15.76
CA VAL A 263 3.50 -3.38 -16.05
C VAL A 263 2.61 -4.23 -16.92
N ALA A 264 3.08 -4.64 -18.10
CA ALA A 264 2.32 -5.53 -18.98
C ALA A 264 1.87 -6.81 -18.24
N ALA A 265 0.58 -7.16 -18.37
CA ALA A 265 -0.07 -8.22 -17.58
C ALA A 265 0.74 -9.53 -17.53
N ALA A 266 1.26 -9.98 -18.68
CA ALA A 266 2.01 -11.24 -18.78
C ALA A 266 3.31 -11.25 -17.96
N SER A 267 3.90 -10.08 -17.69
CA SER A 267 5.15 -9.94 -16.94
C SER A 267 4.93 -9.81 -15.45
N ILE A 268 3.69 -9.63 -14.99
CA ILE A 268 3.40 -9.35 -13.57
C ILE A 268 3.96 -10.44 -12.63
N PRO A 269 3.65 -11.74 -12.82
CA PRO A 269 4.12 -12.77 -11.89
C PRO A 269 5.64 -12.91 -11.87
N GLU A 270 6.30 -12.86 -13.03
CA GLU A 270 7.75 -12.94 -13.14
C GLU A 270 8.44 -11.77 -12.44
N TYR A 271 7.86 -10.57 -12.55
CA TYR A 271 8.38 -9.40 -11.88
C TYR A 271 8.33 -9.52 -10.36
N VAL A 272 7.19 -9.93 -9.81
CA VAL A 272 7.06 -10.21 -8.36
C VAL A 272 8.09 -11.27 -7.94
N GLY A 273 8.22 -12.35 -8.72
CA GLY A 273 9.22 -13.38 -8.50
C GLY A 273 10.65 -12.83 -8.45
N THR A 274 10.97 -11.85 -9.30
CA THR A 274 12.29 -11.19 -9.30
C THR A 274 12.55 -10.43 -8.00
N TYR A 275 11.59 -9.64 -7.50
CA TYR A 275 11.71 -8.98 -6.19
C TYR A 275 11.88 -10.00 -5.06
N ARG A 276 11.06 -11.05 -5.06
CA ARG A 276 11.09 -12.14 -4.06
C ARG A 276 12.40 -12.91 -4.06
N SER A 277 13.04 -13.07 -5.22
CA SER A 277 14.35 -13.71 -5.31
C SER A 277 15.48 -12.89 -4.66
N LYS A 278 15.30 -11.57 -4.52
CA LYS A 278 16.32 -10.65 -3.97
C LYS A 278 16.10 -10.35 -2.48
N SER A 279 14.86 -10.45 -1.98
CA SER A 279 14.52 -10.05 -0.61
C SER A 279 13.34 -10.82 -0.04
N CYS A 280 13.41 -11.13 1.26
CA CYS A 280 12.31 -11.67 2.05
C CYS A 280 11.38 -10.58 2.62
N HIS A 281 11.76 -9.30 2.56
CA HIS A 281 10.99 -8.21 3.14
C HIS A 281 9.65 -8.02 2.42
N PRO A 282 8.60 -7.51 3.11
CA PRO A 282 7.31 -7.29 2.49
C PRO A 282 7.38 -6.44 1.22
N LEU A 283 6.62 -6.84 0.19
CA LEU A 283 6.61 -6.18 -1.11
C LEU A 283 5.34 -5.33 -1.24
N PHE A 284 5.54 -4.02 -1.35
CA PHE A 284 4.49 -3.03 -1.57
C PHE A 284 4.42 -2.63 -3.04
N VAL A 285 3.25 -2.83 -3.66
CA VAL A 285 3.03 -2.67 -5.10
C VAL A 285 1.96 -1.62 -5.37
N ALA A 286 2.20 -0.67 -6.27
CA ALA A 286 1.20 0.31 -6.68
C ALA A 286 0.53 -0.09 -7.98
N GLY A 287 -0.76 -0.45 -7.92
CA GLY A 287 -1.41 -1.22 -8.98
C GLY A 287 -0.87 -2.65 -9.03
N PRO A 288 -0.17 -3.07 -10.11
CA PRO A 288 0.21 -2.27 -11.27
C PRO A 288 -0.92 -2.13 -12.30
N LEU A 289 -0.81 -1.14 -13.19
CA LEU A 289 -1.66 -1.00 -14.36
C LEU A 289 -1.19 -1.95 -15.47
N PRO A 290 -2.01 -2.95 -15.87
CA PRO A 290 -1.69 -3.89 -16.92
C PRO A 290 -1.87 -3.32 -18.34
N THR A 291 -2.45 -2.12 -18.45
CA THR A 291 -2.75 -1.43 -19.70
C THR A 291 -2.84 0.07 -19.50
N ASP A 292 -2.41 0.85 -20.49
CA ASP A 292 -2.38 2.32 -20.44
C ASP A 292 -3.62 2.97 -21.08
N ILE A 293 -4.52 2.17 -21.66
CA ILE A 293 -5.69 2.68 -22.41
C ILE A 293 -6.98 2.69 -21.59
N ALA A 294 -6.88 2.43 -20.28
CA ALA A 294 -8.02 2.42 -19.35
C ALA A 294 -8.20 3.76 -18.61
N LEU A 295 -7.70 4.87 -19.17
CA LEU A 295 -7.76 6.19 -18.56
C LEU A 295 -9.18 6.56 -18.08
N GLY A 296 -9.32 6.99 -16.82
CA GLY A 296 -10.61 7.22 -16.15
C GLY A 296 -11.21 5.96 -15.49
N TYR A 297 -10.67 4.79 -15.81
CA TYR A 297 -10.99 3.48 -15.25
C TYR A 297 -9.73 2.76 -14.74
N ASP A 298 -8.69 3.52 -14.42
CA ASP A 298 -7.41 2.99 -13.96
C ASP A 298 -7.55 2.18 -12.65
N HIS A 299 -8.54 2.47 -11.81
CA HIS A 299 -8.88 1.63 -10.67
C HIS A 299 -9.32 0.21 -11.07
N VAL A 300 -10.06 0.04 -12.17
CA VAL A 300 -10.48 -1.27 -12.70
C VAL A 300 -9.28 -2.01 -13.28
N ALA A 301 -8.53 -1.35 -14.18
CA ALA A 301 -7.34 -1.95 -14.78
C ALA A 301 -6.31 -2.30 -13.69
N GLY A 302 -6.09 -1.38 -12.75
CA GLY A 302 -5.20 -1.54 -11.61
C GLY A 302 -5.60 -2.69 -10.72
N ALA A 303 -6.90 -2.86 -10.41
CA ALA A 303 -7.37 -4.01 -9.63
C ALA A 303 -7.08 -5.35 -10.30
N ILE A 304 -7.16 -5.44 -11.63
CA ILE A 304 -6.77 -6.65 -12.38
C ILE A 304 -5.28 -6.94 -12.16
N GLY A 305 -4.41 -5.96 -12.42
CA GLY A 305 -2.97 -6.15 -12.22
C GLY A 305 -2.59 -6.42 -10.77
N ALA A 306 -3.23 -5.75 -9.83
CA ALA A 306 -3.04 -5.91 -8.39
C ALA A 306 -3.42 -7.32 -7.92
N SER A 307 -4.49 -7.91 -8.46
CA SER A 307 -4.88 -9.30 -8.13
C SER A 307 -3.82 -10.31 -8.59
N MET A 308 -3.22 -10.08 -9.77
CA MET A 308 -2.13 -10.89 -10.30
C MET A 308 -0.85 -10.72 -9.46
N ALA A 309 -0.55 -9.49 -9.04
CA ALA A 309 0.62 -9.20 -8.22
C ALA A 309 0.49 -9.79 -6.81
N SER A 310 -0.66 -9.60 -6.15
CA SER A 310 -0.97 -10.23 -4.86
C SER A 310 -0.91 -11.75 -4.96
N GLY A 311 -1.56 -12.36 -5.96
CA GLY A 311 -1.50 -13.80 -6.19
C GLY A 311 -0.09 -14.35 -6.46
N ALA A 312 0.79 -13.55 -7.06
CA ALA A 312 2.19 -13.89 -7.29
C ALA A 312 3.09 -13.69 -6.06
N GLY A 313 2.57 -13.11 -4.97
CA GLY A 313 3.30 -12.94 -3.73
C GLY A 313 3.55 -11.50 -3.29
N ALA A 314 2.84 -10.49 -3.80
CA ALA A 314 2.83 -9.16 -3.15
C ALA A 314 2.02 -9.21 -1.83
N ASP A 315 2.43 -8.43 -0.83
CA ASP A 315 1.79 -8.44 0.51
C ASP A 315 0.97 -7.19 0.78
N TYR A 316 1.22 -6.13 0.00
CA TYR A 316 0.68 -4.81 0.27
C TYR A 316 0.44 -4.13 -1.07
N LEU A 317 -0.76 -3.56 -1.24
CA LEU A 317 -1.20 -2.95 -2.48
C LEU A 317 -1.54 -1.47 -2.24
N CYS A 318 -0.94 -0.58 -3.02
CA CYS A 318 -1.40 0.79 -3.11
C CYS A 318 -2.51 0.84 -4.13
N TYR A 319 -3.66 1.34 -3.69
CA TYR A 319 -4.82 1.47 -4.55
C TYR A 319 -4.57 2.43 -5.72
N ILE A 320 -5.47 2.37 -6.69
CA ILE A 320 -5.56 3.33 -7.79
C ILE A 320 -7.00 3.83 -7.84
N THR A 321 -7.16 5.12 -8.09
CA THR A 321 -8.48 5.76 -8.15
C THR A 321 -8.92 5.98 -9.60
N PRO A 322 -10.21 6.19 -9.88
CA PRO A 322 -10.68 6.62 -11.21
C PRO A 322 -9.99 7.88 -11.74
N SER A 323 -9.48 8.76 -10.86
CA SER A 323 -8.83 10.01 -11.23
C SER A 323 -7.32 9.89 -11.44
N GLU A 324 -6.74 8.68 -11.34
CA GLU A 324 -5.33 8.45 -11.65
C GLU A 324 -4.99 9.03 -13.03
N HIS A 325 -3.82 9.66 -13.15
CA HIS A 325 -3.36 10.40 -14.34
C HIS A 325 -4.19 11.63 -14.74
N LEU A 326 -5.29 11.95 -14.04
CA LEU A 326 -6.21 13.02 -14.42
C LEU A 326 -6.27 14.15 -13.39
N SER A 327 -6.47 13.82 -12.11
CA SER A 327 -6.68 14.82 -11.05
C SER A 327 -6.60 14.20 -9.65
N LEU A 328 -6.75 15.03 -8.61
CA LEU A 328 -6.91 14.55 -7.24
C LEU A 328 -8.28 13.86 -7.08
N PRO A 329 -8.36 12.71 -6.39
CA PRO A 329 -9.61 11.98 -6.25
C PRO A 329 -10.60 12.72 -5.36
N THR A 330 -11.89 12.56 -5.63
CA THR A 330 -12.97 12.91 -4.70
C THR A 330 -13.15 11.81 -3.63
N PRO A 331 -13.88 12.08 -2.53
CA PRO A 331 -14.22 11.05 -1.54
C PRO A 331 -14.86 9.78 -2.13
N ASP A 332 -15.77 9.93 -3.11
CA ASP A 332 -16.40 8.78 -3.79
C ASP A 332 -15.39 7.97 -4.63
N GLN A 333 -14.46 8.65 -5.29
CA GLN A 333 -13.41 7.99 -6.07
C GLN A 333 -12.41 7.24 -5.17
N VAL A 334 -12.19 7.72 -3.94
CA VAL A 334 -11.43 6.99 -2.92
C VAL A 334 -12.14 5.71 -2.53
N ARG A 335 -13.46 5.76 -2.26
CA ARG A 335 -14.28 4.57 -1.98
C ARG A 335 -14.22 3.56 -3.13
N GLU A 336 -14.42 4.02 -4.36
CA GLU A 336 -14.42 3.16 -5.56
C GLU A 336 -13.07 2.45 -5.76
N GLY A 337 -11.96 3.20 -5.69
CA GLY A 337 -10.62 2.63 -5.77
C GLY A 337 -10.33 1.63 -4.65
N LEU A 338 -10.69 1.98 -3.41
CA LEU A 338 -10.45 1.11 -2.25
C LEU A 338 -11.20 -0.21 -2.38
N VAL A 339 -12.50 -0.18 -2.69
CA VAL A 339 -13.30 -1.40 -2.82
C VAL A 339 -12.77 -2.28 -3.96
N ALA A 340 -12.38 -1.68 -5.10
CA ALA A 340 -11.77 -2.41 -6.20
C ALA A 340 -10.48 -3.14 -5.79
N PHE A 341 -9.63 -2.49 -4.98
CA PHE A 341 -8.38 -3.09 -4.52
C PHE A 341 -8.56 -4.10 -3.39
N LYS A 342 -9.58 -3.96 -2.53
CA LYS A 342 -9.96 -5.02 -1.58
C LYS A 342 -10.40 -6.29 -2.28
N ILE A 343 -11.16 -6.15 -3.37
CA ILE A 343 -11.51 -7.28 -4.23
C ILE A 343 -10.23 -7.89 -4.83
N ALA A 344 -9.31 -7.07 -5.33
CA ALA A 344 -8.05 -7.54 -5.89
C ALA A 344 -7.18 -8.30 -4.86
N ALA A 345 -7.02 -7.78 -3.65
CA ALA A 345 -6.31 -8.44 -2.55
C ALA A 345 -6.96 -9.77 -2.19
N HIS A 346 -8.28 -9.81 -2.04
CA HIS A 346 -8.99 -11.05 -1.70
C HIS A 346 -8.85 -12.11 -2.80
N VAL A 347 -8.93 -11.72 -4.07
CA VAL A 347 -8.66 -12.60 -5.21
C VAL A 347 -7.21 -13.11 -5.17
N GLY A 348 -6.23 -12.23 -4.95
CA GLY A 348 -4.83 -12.62 -4.85
C GLY A 348 -4.54 -13.53 -3.67
N ASP A 349 -5.12 -13.26 -2.50
CA ASP A 349 -5.04 -14.12 -1.32
C ASP A 349 -5.66 -15.50 -1.58
N SER A 350 -6.73 -15.58 -2.37
CA SER A 350 -7.29 -16.88 -2.76
C SER A 350 -6.34 -17.73 -3.61
N ILE A 351 -5.45 -17.09 -4.38
CA ILE A 351 -4.39 -17.73 -5.15
C ILE A 351 -3.25 -18.17 -4.22
N LYS A 352 -2.86 -17.31 -3.26
CA LYS A 352 -1.76 -17.58 -2.32
C LYS A 352 -2.10 -18.64 -1.27
N TYR A 353 -3.29 -18.56 -0.68
CA TYR A 353 -3.67 -19.26 0.55
C TYR A 353 -4.89 -20.17 0.38
N GLY A 354 -5.52 -20.15 -0.79
CA GLY A 354 -6.73 -20.93 -1.09
C GLY A 354 -8.02 -20.20 -0.76
N MET A 355 -9.15 -20.86 -1.02
CA MET A 355 -10.47 -20.24 -0.89
C MET A 355 -10.79 -19.81 0.55
N ALA A 356 -11.20 -18.55 0.71
CA ALA A 356 -11.63 -18.03 1.99
C ALA A 356 -13.03 -18.54 2.38
N GLU A 357 -13.25 -18.72 3.69
CA GLU A 357 -14.56 -19.10 4.25
C GLU A 357 -15.64 -18.02 4.00
N LYS A 358 -15.23 -16.75 3.87
CA LYS A 358 -16.14 -15.62 3.63
C LYS A 358 -16.93 -15.78 2.33
N ASP A 359 -16.32 -16.24 1.23
CA ASP A 359 -17.02 -16.49 -0.03
C ASP A 359 -18.08 -17.58 0.12
N ARG A 360 -17.74 -18.65 0.84
CA ARG A 360 -18.67 -19.75 1.10
C ARG A 360 -19.85 -19.29 1.95
N LEU A 361 -19.59 -18.46 2.96
CA LEU A 361 -20.64 -17.87 3.79
C LEU A 361 -21.56 -16.98 2.96
N LEU A 362 -21.02 -16.10 2.11
CA LEU A 362 -21.82 -15.26 1.22
C LEU A 362 -22.65 -16.10 0.23
N ALA A 363 -22.08 -17.18 -0.31
CA ALA A 363 -22.79 -18.11 -1.19
C ALA A 363 -23.97 -18.78 -0.48
N LYS A 364 -23.83 -19.16 0.79
CA LYS A 364 -24.95 -19.68 1.60
C LYS A 364 -26.07 -18.64 1.77
N ARG A 365 -25.72 -17.39 2.06
CA ARG A 365 -26.70 -16.29 2.18
C ARG A 365 -27.43 -16.02 0.86
N ARG A 366 -26.72 -16.12 -0.27
CA ARG A 366 -27.32 -16.06 -1.62
C ARG A 366 -28.31 -17.18 -1.86
N ALA A 367 -27.96 -18.42 -1.48
CA ALA A 367 -28.82 -19.58 -1.67
C ALA A 367 -30.14 -19.49 -0.88
N SER A 368 -30.13 -18.79 0.26
CA SER A 368 -31.31 -18.58 1.10
C SER A 368 -32.03 -17.24 0.86
N PHE A 369 -31.63 -16.46 -0.15
CA PHE A 369 -32.13 -15.10 -0.39
C PHE A 369 -32.02 -14.16 0.82
N ASP A 370 -31.05 -14.38 1.69
CA ASP A 370 -30.77 -13.53 2.85
C ASP A 370 -30.01 -12.29 2.38
N TRP A 371 -30.74 -11.27 1.94
CA TRP A 371 -30.17 -10.06 1.36
C TRP A 371 -29.41 -9.21 2.36
N GLU A 372 -29.93 -9.05 3.59
CA GLU A 372 -29.23 -8.34 4.66
C GLU A 372 -27.92 -9.06 5.02
N GLY A 373 -27.95 -10.39 5.18
CA GLY A 373 -26.73 -11.18 5.42
C GLY A 373 -25.75 -11.15 4.25
N GLN A 374 -26.20 -10.94 3.01
CA GLN A 374 -25.31 -10.70 1.88
C GLN A 374 -24.64 -9.33 1.94
N MET A 375 -25.38 -8.29 2.35
CA MET A 375 -24.87 -6.92 2.50
C MET A 375 -23.82 -6.85 3.60
N GLU A 376 -24.06 -7.47 4.76
CA GLU A 376 -23.12 -7.50 5.88
C GLU A 376 -21.74 -8.08 5.50
N LEU A 377 -21.73 -9.03 4.54
CA LEU A 377 -20.52 -9.71 4.09
C LEU A 377 -19.85 -9.03 2.88
N ALA A 378 -20.46 -8.02 2.28
CA ALA A 378 -19.88 -7.29 1.16
C ALA A 378 -18.71 -6.40 1.61
N PHE A 379 -17.72 -6.20 0.74
CA PHE A 379 -16.64 -5.23 1.00
C PHE A 379 -17.15 -3.80 1.15
N ASP A 380 -18.23 -3.50 0.45
CA ASP A 380 -18.99 -2.28 0.59
C ASP A 380 -20.42 -2.68 0.99
N GLN A 381 -20.74 -2.51 2.27
CA GLN A 381 -22.02 -2.95 2.83
C GLN A 381 -23.20 -2.06 2.38
N ASP A 382 -22.92 -0.83 1.95
CA ASP A 382 -23.94 0.14 1.58
C ASP A 382 -24.35 -0.02 0.11
N ARG A 383 -23.39 -0.33 -0.76
CA ARG A 383 -23.59 -0.37 -2.23
C ARG A 383 -24.68 -1.34 -2.71
N PRO A 384 -24.84 -2.56 -2.17
CA PRO A 384 -25.85 -3.48 -2.67
C PRO A 384 -27.29 -2.99 -2.44
N ARG A 385 -27.54 -2.12 -1.44
CA ARG A 385 -28.88 -1.57 -1.17
C ARG A 385 -29.44 -0.78 -2.34
N ASP A 386 -28.59 -0.17 -3.15
CA ASP A 386 -28.99 0.58 -4.35
C ASP A 386 -29.65 -0.31 -5.43
N PHE A 387 -29.41 -1.63 -5.39
CA PHE A 387 -29.77 -2.56 -6.47
C PHE A 387 -30.62 -3.76 -6.01
N CYS A 388 -30.75 -3.96 -4.70
CA CYS A 388 -31.35 -5.17 -4.13
C CYS A 388 -32.89 -5.09 -4.08
N PRO A 389 -33.62 -6.18 -4.42
CA PRO A 389 -35.08 -6.23 -4.28
C PRO A 389 -35.56 -6.33 -2.82
N MET A 390 -34.64 -6.45 -1.85
CA MET A 390 -34.85 -6.69 -0.41
C MET A 390 -35.50 -8.02 -0.04
N GLU A 391 -36.38 -8.56 -0.88
CA GLU A 391 -37.04 -9.85 -0.68
C GLU A 391 -37.03 -10.68 -1.97
N GLY A 392 -36.99 -12.01 -1.82
CA GLY A 392 -37.12 -12.95 -2.93
C GLY A 392 -35.97 -12.91 -3.95
N PRO A 393 -36.18 -13.44 -5.16
CA PRO A 393 -35.16 -13.50 -6.20
C PRO A 393 -34.85 -12.13 -6.79
N CYS A 394 -33.66 -11.99 -7.39
CA CYS A 394 -33.28 -10.74 -8.07
C CYS A 394 -34.13 -10.47 -9.32
N SER A 395 -34.20 -9.19 -9.70
CA SER A 395 -34.96 -8.72 -10.86
C SER A 395 -34.44 -9.24 -12.22
N MET A 396 -33.21 -9.77 -12.27
CA MET A 396 -32.64 -10.33 -13.50
C MET A 396 -33.39 -11.57 -13.97
N CYS A 397 -33.86 -12.42 -13.04
CA CYS A 397 -34.56 -13.67 -13.37
C CYS A 397 -36.02 -13.69 -12.88
N GLY A 398 -36.35 -12.94 -11.82
CA GLY A 398 -37.69 -12.91 -11.24
C GLY A 398 -38.18 -14.31 -10.87
N GLU A 399 -39.39 -14.66 -11.31
CA GLU A 399 -40.01 -15.98 -11.09
C GLU A 399 -39.20 -17.15 -11.68
N TYR A 400 -38.33 -16.90 -12.66
CA TYR A 400 -37.48 -17.93 -13.28
C TYR A 400 -36.12 -18.08 -12.59
N CYS A 401 -36.01 -17.72 -11.31
CA CYS A 401 -34.78 -17.84 -10.57
C CYS A 401 -34.37 -19.31 -10.43
N ALA A 402 -33.19 -19.66 -10.97
CA ALA A 402 -32.67 -21.02 -10.93
C ALA A 402 -32.49 -21.56 -9.50
N ILE A 403 -32.07 -20.73 -8.55
CA ILE A 403 -31.89 -21.12 -7.15
C ILE A 403 -33.25 -21.49 -6.53
N GLN A 404 -34.27 -20.65 -6.76
CA GLN A 404 -35.61 -20.88 -6.22
C GLN A 404 -36.24 -22.15 -6.84
N ILE A 405 -36.26 -22.23 -8.17
CA ILE A 405 -36.85 -23.38 -8.88
C ILE A 405 -36.18 -24.68 -8.44
N MET A 406 -34.84 -24.75 -8.50
CA MET A 406 -34.16 -25.98 -8.12
C MET A 406 -34.30 -26.29 -6.63
N GLY A 407 -34.36 -25.26 -5.77
CA GLY A 407 -34.61 -25.42 -4.34
C GLY A 407 -35.97 -26.06 -4.04
N GLU A 408 -37.04 -25.58 -4.69
CA GLU A 408 -38.39 -26.14 -4.55
C GLU A 408 -38.43 -27.61 -5.00
N TYR A 409 -37.93 -27.92 -6.20
CA TYR A 409 -38.00 -29.27 -6.76
C TYR A 409 -37.05 -30.30 -6.12
N LEU A 410 -35.92 -29.85 -5.56
CA LEU A 410 -34.98 -30.75 -4.86
C LEU A 410 -35.35 -30.94 -3.38
N ALA A 411 -36.02 -29.97 -2.75
CA ALA A 411 -36.48 -30.08 -1.36
C ALA A 411 -37.70 -31.01 -1.21
N GLU A 412 -38.50 -31.22 -2.26
CA GLU A 412 -39.61 -32.19 -2.28
C GLU A 412 -39.16 -33.68 -2.27
N GLY A 413 -37.85 -33.95 -2.24
CA GLY A 413 -37.25 -35.29 -2.27
C GLY A 413 -36.67 -35.82 -0.95
N GLU A 414 -36.76 -35.06 0.15
CA GLU A 414 -36.46 -35.48 1.53
C GLU A 414 -37.74 -35.56 2.36
#